data_AF-A0AB35SYZ7-F1
#
_entry.id   AF-A0AB35SYZ7-F1
#
_cell.length_a   1.000
_cell.length_b   1.000
_cell.length_c   1.000
_cell.angle_alpha   90.00
_cell.angle_beta   90.00
_cell.angle_gamma   90.00
#
_symmetry.space_group_name_H-M   'P 1'
#
loop_
_entity.id
_entity.type
_entity.pdbx_description
1 polymer ?
#
loop_
_entity_poly.entity_id
_entity_poly.type
_entity_poly.pdbx_seq_one_letter_code
_entity_poly.pdbx_strand_id
1 'polypeptide(L)'
;MGINQRVSLRKFIDDIRRWVNDGKSDEWIASALGTSSSSVQSFRSRNGIYRRTAGPFLPEIGEHSSYEGVLEEGPGLWFDPSVNEDERWKKNWSDVNDVDIHITASRIYIVRHERDRD
;
A
#
# COMPACT_ATOMS: atom_id res chain seq x y z
N MET A 1 -17.47 20.77 23.60
CA MET A 1 -16.43 19.88 24.15
C MET A 1 -17.05 18.50 24.33
N GLY A 2 -16.91 17.63 23.33
CA GLY A 2 -17.56 16.32 23.30
C GLY A 2 -16.82 15.30 24.17
N ILE A 3 -17.59 14.62 25.01
CA ILE A 3 -17.22 13.53 25.91
C ILE A 3 -16.66 12.35 25.08
N ASN A 4 -15.33 12.27 24.93
CA ASN A 4 -14.69 11.10 24.32
C ASN A 4 -14.70 9.96 25.34
N GLN A 5 -15.77 9.17 25.30
CA GLN A 5 -15.88 7.92 26.04
C GLN A 5 -14.65 7.06 25.73
N ARG A 6 -13.79 6.81 26.73
CA ARG A 6 -12.58 5.99 26.57
C ARG A 6 -12.99 4.54 26.35
N VAL A 7 -13.23 4.18 25.10
CA VAL A 7 -13.44 2.79 24.70
C VAL A 7 -12.15 2.00 24.98
N SER A 8 -12.27 0.89 25.70
CA SER A 8 -11.11 0.06 26.05
C SER A 8 -10.61 -0.70 24.81
N LEU A 9 -9.59 -0.15 24.15
CA LEU A 9 -8.96 -0.72 22.96
C LEU A 9 -8.48 -2.17 23.12
N ARG A 10 -8.18 -2.60 24.36
CA ARG A 10 -7.83 -4.01 24.65
C ARG A 10 -8.90 -5.01 24.21
N LYS A 11 -10.18 -4.64 24.26
CA LYS A 11 -11.28 -5.53 23.83
C LYS A 11 -11.30 -5.77 22.32
N PHE A 12 -10.65 -4.89 21.56
CA PHE A 12 -10.65 -4.87 20.10
C PHE A 12 -9.29 -5.25 19.53
N ILE A 13 -8.41 -5.91 20.31
CA ILE A 13 -7.04 -6.17 19.87
C ILE A 13 -6.97 -7.05 18.62
N ASP A 14 -7.82 -8.07 18.53
CA ASP A 14 -7.88 -8.96 17.37
C ASP A 14 -8.50 -8.27 16.15
N ASP A 15 -9.52 -7.44 16.36
CA ASP A 15 -10.11 -6.62 15.29
C ASP A 15 -9.09 -5.61 14.74
N ILE A 16 -8.35 -4.92 15.63
CA ILE A 16 -7.29 -3.98 15.25
C ILE A 16 -6.18 -4.71 14.49
N ARG A 17 -5.77 -5.91 14.93
CA ARG A 17 -4.79 -6.73 14.20
C ARG A 17 -5.29 -7.10 12.81
N ARG A 18 -6.54 -7.54 12.69
CA ARG A 18 -7.17 -7.89 11.41
C ARG A 18 -7.20 -6.68 10.49
N TRP A 19 -7.72 -5.54 10.95
CA TRP A 19 -7.83 -4.33 10.14
C TRP A 19 -6.48 -3.76 9.72
N VAL A 20 -5.48 -3.82 10.60
CA VAL A 20 -4.11 -3.42 10.26
C VAL A 20 -3.51 -4.35 9.20
N ASN A 21 -3.78 -5.65 9.28
CA ASN A 21 -3.37 -6.62 8.28
C ASN A 21 -4.12 -6.46 6.94
N ASP A 22 -5.38 -6.03 6.99
CA ASP A 22 -6.22 -5.70 5.82
C ASP A 22 -5.88 -4.31 5.23
N GLY A 23 -4.89 -3.60 5.77
CA GLY A 23 -4.40 -2.32 5.24
C GLY A 23 -5.20 -1.07 5.67
N LYS A 24 -6.06 -1.15 6.69
CA LYS A 24 -6.83 0.01 7.17
C LYS A 24 -5.95 1.04 7.89
N SER A 25 -6.27 2.33 7.70
CA SER A 25 -5.58 3.46 8.34
C SER A 25 -5.97 3.63 9.81
N ASP A 26 -5.17 4.38 10.58
CA ASP A 26 -5.44 4.61 12.00
C ASP A 26 -6.66 5.53 12.17
N GLU A 27 -6.90 6.42 11.21
CA GLU A 27 -8.07 7.28 11.10
C GLU A 27 -9.35 6.45 10.93
N TRP A 28 -9.31 5.44 10.06
CA TRP A 28 -10.46 4.55 9.84
C TRP A 28 -10.76 3.73 11.11
N ILE A 29 -9.73 3.13 11.71
CA ILE A 29 -9.88 2.33 12.95
C ILE A 29 -10.39 3.21 14.09
N ALA A 30 -9.89 4.44 14.19
CA ALA A 30 -10.32 5.42 15.19
C ALA A 30 -11.81 5.77 15.04
N SER A 31 -12.26 6.03 13.81
CA SER A 31 -13.66 6.28 13.51
C SER A 31 -14.54 5.08 13.88
N ALA A 32 -14.13 3.86 13.52
CA ALA A 32 -14.87 2.62 13.80
C ALA A 32 -15.01 2.33 15.30
N LEU A 33 -13.98 2.65 16.10
CA LEU A 33 -13.95 2.41 17.54
C LEU A 33 -14.39 3.60 18.39
N GLY A 34 -14.74 4.73 17.77
CA GLY A 34 -15.08 5.97 18.48
C GLY A 34 -13.92 6.49 19.34
N THR A 35 -12.68 6.46 18.81
CA THR A 35 -11.47 6.93 19.49
C THR A 35 -10.66 7.88 18.61
N SER A 36 -9.47 8.30 19.05
CA SER A 36 -8.54 9.08 18.24
C SER A 36 -7.52 8.21 17.52
N SER A 37 -7.05 8.65 16.34
CA SER A 37 -5.98 7.98 15.58
C SER A 37 -4.69 7.86 16.40
N SER A 38 -4.37 8.86 17.21
CA SER A 38 -3.24 8.83 18.16
C SER A 38 -3.34 7.74 19.22
N SER A 39 -4.56 7.44 19.69
CA SER A 39 -4.82 6.37 20.65
C SER A 39 -4.65 5.00 20.01
N VAL A 40 -5.14 4.84 18.77
CA VAL A 40 -4.95 3.63 17.96
C VAL A 40 -3.48 3.39 17.65
N GLN A 41 -2.75 4.40 17.18
CA GLN A 41 -1.32 4.31 16.87
C GLN A 41 -0.51 3.92 18.11
N SER A 42 -0.76 4.60 19.23
CA SER A 42 -0.11 4.32 20.52
C SER A 42 -0.44 2.93 21.05
N PHE A 43 -1.67 2.45 20.84
CA PHE A 43 -2.07 1.09 21.19
C PHE A 43 -1.37 0.06 20.31
N ARG A 44 -1.34 0.27 19.00
CA ARG A 44 -0.66 -0.60 18.05
C ARG A 44 0.83 -0.76 18.36
N SER A 45 1.53 0.35 18.55
CA SER A 45 2.96 0.36 18.90
C SER A 45 3.24 -0.46 20.18
N ARG A 46 2.47 -0.21 21.24
CA ARG A 46 2.62 -0.93 22.53
C ARG A 46 2.29 -2.43 22.46
N ASN A 47 1.52 -2.88 21.46
CA ASN A 47 1.12 -4.27 21.31
C ASN A 47 1.82 -4.97 20.13
N GLY A 48 2.85 -4.34 19.54
CA GLY A 48 3.58 -4.89 18.40
C GLY A 48 2.74 -5.07 17.13
N ILE A 49 1.66 -4.29 16.98
CA ILE A 49 0.74 -4.35 15.83
C ILE A 49 1.26 -3.41 14.74
N TYR A 50 2.33 -3.83 14.08
CA TYR A 50 2.86 -3.12 12.95
C TYR A 50 1.97 -3.37 11.74
N ARG A 51 1.73 -2.31 10.95
CA ARG A 51 1.31 -2.55 9.57
C ARG A 51 2.45 -3.37 8.98
N ARG A 52 2.15 -4.54 8.39
CA ARG A 52 3.08 -5.11 7.43
C ARG A 52 3.39 -3.97 6.49
N THR A 53 4.67 -3.60 6.43
CA THR A 53 5.15 -2.52 5.58
C THR A 53 4.66 -2.85 4.18
N ALA A 54 3.50 -2.31 3.81
CA ALA A 54 3.27 -1.96 2.44
C ALA A 54 4.51 -1.15 2.10
N GLY A 55 5.21 -1.56 1.04
CA GLY A 55 6.24 -0.73 0.44
C GLY A 55 5.74 0.71 0.25
N PRO A 56 6.64 1.62 -0.14
CA PRO A 56 6.40 3.06 -0.18
C PRO A 56 4.98 3.37 -0.67
N PHE A 57 4.26 4.17 0.12
CA PHE A 57 2.85 4.57 -0.03
C PHE A 57 2.32 4.36 -1.46
N LEU A 58 1.78 3.18 -1.74
CA LEU A 58 1.37 2.83 -3.09
C LEU A 58 0.14 3.67 -3.44
N PRO A 59 0.18 4.47 -4.52
CA PRO A 59 -0.94 5.33 -4.89
C PRO A 59 -2.20 4.50 -5.12
N GLU A 60 -3.37 5.06 -4.80
CA GLU A 60 -4.64 4.47 -5.25
C GLU A 60 -4.54 4.27 -6.77
N ILE A 61 -4.89 3.06 -7.24
CA ILE A 61 -4.91 2.76 -8.68
C ILE A 61 -5.98 3.68 -9.27
N GLY A 62 -5.54 4.80 -9.84
CA GLY A 62 -6.40 5.70 -10.59
C GLY A 62 -6.88 5.05 -11.87
N GLU A 63 -7.30 5.87 -12.83
CA GLU A 63 -7.68 5.39 -14.16
C GLU A 63 -6.53 4.58 -14.78
N HIS A 64 -6.80 3.33 -15.17
CA HIS A 64 -5.81 2.38 -15.66
C HIS A 64 -6.24 1.78 -17.01
N SER A 65 -5.25 1.49 -17.85
CA SER A 65 -5.42 0.62 -19.01
C SER A 65 -4.90 -0.78 -18.67
N SER A 66 -5.52 -1.81 -19.25
CA SER A 66 -5.08 -3.19 -19.09
C SER A 66 -4.38 -3.65 -20.36
N TYR A 67 -3.19 -4.22 -20.20
CA TYR A 67 -2.39 -4.80 -21.29
C TYR A 67 -2.12 -6.27 -20.97
N GLU A 68 -2.03 -7.10 -22.01
CA GLU A 68 -1.59 -8.49 -21.82
C GLU A 68 -0.12 -8.52 -21.43
N GLY A 69 0.22 -9.39 -20.49
CA GLY A 69 1.59 -9.58 -20.02
C GLY A 69 1.97 -11.06 -20.05
N VAL A 70 3.19 -11.36 -20.48
CA VAL A 70 3.75 -12.71 -20.51
C VAL A 70 4.89 -12.80 -19.50
N LEU A 71 4.79 -13.81 -18.62
CA LEU A 71 5.87 -14.24 -17.74
C LEU A 71 6.61 -15.37 -18.44
N GLU A 72 7.87 -15.15 -18.81
CA GLU A 72 8.72 -16.20 -19.36
C GLU A 72 9.53 -16.89 -18.24
N GLU A 73 10.06 -18.08 -18.50
CA GLU A 73 10.92 -18.81 -17.54
C GLU A 73 12.29 -18.12 -17.29
N GLY A 74 12.53 -16.95 -17.89
CA GLY A 74 13.68 -16.08 -17.69
C GLY A 74 13.40 -14.88 -16.75
N PRO A 75 14.33 -13.90 -16.65
CA PRO A 75 14.19 -12.77 -15.74
C PRO A 75 13.20 -11.68 -16.22
N GLY A 76 12.39 -11.95 -17.26
CA GLY A 76 11.63 -10.94 -18.00
C GLY A 76 10.12 -10.99 -17.75
N LEU A 77 9.55 -9.81 -17.53
CA LEU A 77 8.12 -9.54 -17.72
C LEU A 77 7.96 -8.75 -19.01
N TRP A 78 7.20 -9.28 -19.96
CA TRP A 78 6.91 -8.61 -21.22
C TRP A 78 5.47 -8.11 -21.22
N PHE A 79 5.27 -6.89 -21.73
CA PHE A 79 3.94 -6.33 -21.98
C PHE A 79 3.66 -6.33 -23.49
N ASP A 80 2.38 -6.30 -23.85
CA ASP A 80 1.98 -6.05 -25.23
C ASP A 80 2.65 -4.77 -25.76
N PRO A 81 3.25 -4.80 -26.98
CA PRO A 81 3.95 -3.64 -27.56
C PRO A 81 3.09 -2.36 -27.63
N SER A 82 1.76 -2.47 -27.68
CA SER A 82 0.82 -1.34 -27.67
C SER A 82 0.90 -0.49 -26.40
N VAL A 83 1.51 -0.98 -25.32
CA VAL A 83 1.79 -0.16 -24.13
C VAL A 83 2.60 1.09 -24.48
N ASN A 84 3.44 1.02 -25.54
CA ASN A 84 4.23 2.16 -26.01
C ASN A 84 3.38 3.28 -26.61
N GLU A 85 2.10 3.03 -26.92
CA GLU A 85 1.18 4.05 -27.41
C GLU A 85 0.52 4.84 -26.28
N ASP A 86 0.53 4.33 -25.04
CA ASP A 86 -0.07 4.98 -23.88
C ASP A 86 0.75 6.21 -23.45
N GLU A 87 0.10 7.37 -23.39
CA GLU A 87 0.75 8.63 -22.98
C GLU A 87 1.28 8.59 -21.53
N ARG A 88 0.64 7.83 -20.63
CA ARG A 88 1.12 7.64 -19.25
C ARG A 88 2.38 6.78 -19.22
N TRP A 89 2.48 5.78 -20.09
CA TRP A 89 3.68 4.97 -20.25
C TRP A 89 4.83 5.82 -20.79
N LYS A 90 4.61 6.52 -21.91
CA LYS A 90 5.60 7.42 -22.51
C LYS A 90 6.12 8.44 -21.51
N LYS A 91 5.23 9.05 -20.74
CA LYS A 91 5.58 10.11 -19.79
C LYS A 91 6.37 9.64 -18.57
N ASN A 92 6.10 8.44 -18.07
CA ASN A 92 6.58 8.04 -16.73
C ASN A 92 7.51 6.81 -16.74
N TRP A 93 7.52 6.03 -17.82
CA TRP A 93 8.16 4.71 -17.87
C TRP A 93 9.10 4.51 -19.06
N SER A 94 9.00 5.31 -20.12
CA SER A 94 9.80 5.09 -21.35
C SER A 94 11.31 5.20 -21.16
N ASP A 95 11.75 5.92 -20.12
CA ASP A 95 13.15 6.15 -19.76
C ASP A 95 13.60 5.34 -18.51
N VAL A 96 12.71 4.54 -17.93
CA VAL A 96 12.98 3.77 -16.72
C VAL A 96 13.73 2.49 -17.06
N ASN A 97 14.95 2.38 -16.56
CA ASN A 97 15.82 1.21 -16.77
C ASN A 97 15.95 0.31 -15.53
N ASP A 98 15.48 0.78 -14.38
CA ASP A 98 15.61 0.09 -13.10
C ASP A 98 14.32 0.24 -12.28
N VAL A 99 13.85 -0.85 -11.71
CA VAL A 99 12.54 -0.94 -11.04
C VAL A 99 12.61 -1.84 -9.81
N ASP A 100 11.91 -1.44 -8.77
CA ASP A 100 11.66 -2.23 -7.58
C ASP A 100 10.32 -2.97 -7.72
N ILE A 101 10.33 -4.28 -7.44
CA ILE A 101 9.12 -5.11 -7.44
C ILE A 101 8.67 -5.35 -5.99
N HIS A 102 7.48 -4.88 -5.66
CA HIS A 102 6.85 -5.11 -4.36
C HIS A 102 5.72 -6.14 -4.48
N ILE A 103 5.85 -7.26 -3.77
CA ILE A 103 4.83 -8.30 -3.70
C ILE A 103 4.08 -8.18 -2.38
N THR A 104 2.76 -8.04 -2.46
CA THR A 104 1.86 -8.02 -1.30
C THR A 104 1.00 -9.28 -1.26
N ALA A 105 0.13 -9.42 -0.25
CA ALA A 105 -0.76 -10.58 -0.14
C ALA A 105 -1.76 -10.70 -1.29
N SER A 106 -2.05 -9.62 -2.02
CA SER A 106 -3.10 -9.59 -3.04
C SER A 106 -2.68 -8.96 -4.37
N ARG A 107 -1.52 -8.31 -4.43
CA ARG A 107 -1.09 -7.49 -5.58
C ARG A 107 0.43 -7.47 -5.73
N ILE A 108 0.87 -7.34 -6.97
CA ILE A 108 2.26 -7.05 -7.34
C ILE A 108 2.31 -5.60 -7.83
N TYR A 109 3.29 -4.85 -7.36
CA TYR A 109 3.54 -3.47 -7.76
C TYR A 109 4.93 -3.34 -8.33
N ILE A 110 5.04 -2.55 -9.39
CA ILE A 110 6.32 -2.15 -9.97
C ILE A 110 6.48 -0.67 -9.66
N VAL A 111 7.58 -0.30 -9.05
CA VAL A 111 7.92 1.08 -8.68
C VAL A 111 9.23 1.42 -9.37
N ARG A 112 9.35 2.63 -9.92
CA ARG A 112 10.63 3.10 -10.47
C ARG A 112 11.69 3.09 -9.38
N HIS A 113 12.88 2.58 -9.69
CA HIS A 113 14.00 2.70 -8.77
C HIS A 113 14.52 4.14 -8.84
N GLU A 114 14.17 4.95 -7.83
CA GLU A 114 14.82 6.25 -7.65
C GLU A 114 16.21 5.99 -7.09
N ARG A 115 17.22 5.96 -7.96
CA ARG A 115 18.60 6.14 -7.48
C ARG A 115 18.64 7.51 -6.81
N ASP A 116 18.64 7.53 -5.48
CA ASP A 116 18.93 8.73 -4.71
C ASP A 116 20.16 9.40 -5.33
N ARG A 117 20.00 10.68 -5.71
CA ARG A 117 21.11 11.50 -6.19
C ARG A 117 22.05 11.73 -5.01
N ASP A 118 23.13 10.95 -4.94
CA ASP A 118 24.38 11.36 -4.28
C ASP A 118 25.03 12.54 -5.03
#